data_AF-A0A2L2XET0-F1
#
_entry.id   AF-A0A2L2XET0-F1
#
_cell.length_a   1.000
_cell.length_b   1.000
_cell.length_c   1.000
_cell.angle_alpha   90.00
_cell.angle_beta   90.00
_cell.angle_gamma   90.00
#
_symmetry.space_group_name_H-M   'P 1'
#
loop_
_entity.id
_entity.type
_entity.pdbx_description
1 polymer ?
#
loop_
_entity_poly.entity_id
_entity_poly.type
_entity_poly.pdbx_seq_one_letter_code
_entity_poly.pdbx_strand_id
1 'polypeptide(L)'
;MRTAIYIRVSTEDQARHGYSLAEQREACGKRAMELGGREILEFCDEGVSGSTLERPALSDLREAIGTNRIDCLIIRDPDRLSRRLAHQLLLSEEFEKHGVRIEFLDFEWKDTPEGRLFYSIKGAVAEYEREKIRERMSRGKKQKARQGGIPVNFDVFGYDYRPETGNVSIKPEEARVVGNIFTWYTEEDIGILGIAERLNKMGIPTRRRVPRWHRQVIRQILGNTVYKGQWRYGKFDRHTGLPRSPGQVIIIPVPAIIGPDIWNRAQEKMARAGRVYSRGRSRYLLSGLVTCGDCLLPMHGCLVHWWGKPERRYTCRSSHSNKDACCRPAKFIPAEPLEQAVWQQVKKKLSDPLALARETRSLIPAGNQLKKELAGINKQLKETARGRKALLDALAAGIINLDDDIKNRLEQLLRYKDHLEESRDRLETLIVDAGPLEDERLRTASARVLSGLDELSFNEKKALLRLVLSDLLLTGRPRKNNSQITVILRQDDC
;
A
#
# COMPACT_ATOMS: atom_id res chain seq x y z
N MET A 1 54.93 -10.00 -29.27
CA MET A 1 53.61 -10.43 -28.78
C MET A 1 53.80 -11.73 -28.02
N ARG A 2 53.21 -11.88 -26.83
CA ARG A 2 53.19 -13.16 -26.09
C ARG A 2 52.02 -13.97 -26.63
N THR A 3 52.32 -15.09 -27.26
CA THR A 3 51.34 -15.87 -28.00
C THR A 3 51.15 -17.21 -27.31
N ALA A 4 49.90 -17.65 -27.15
CA ALA A 4 49.59 -19.01 -26.75
C ALA A 4 49.04 -19.78 -27.96
N ILE A 5 49.38 -21.07 -28.05
CA ILE A 5 48.74 -22.01 -28.94
C ILE A 5 47.96 -23.02 -28.10
N TYR A 6 46.70 -23.28 -28.48
CA TYR A 6 45.90 -24.33 -27.85
C TYR A 6 45.59 -25.41 -28.87
N ILE A 7 46.03 -26.62 -28.57
CA ILE A 7 45.89 -27.81 -29.42
C ILE A 7 45.17 -28.92 -28.66
N ARG A 8 44.33 -29.68 -29.36
CA ARG A 8 43.53 -30.73 -28.73
C ARG A 8 43.29 -31.90 -29.67
N VAL A 9 43.32 -33.11 -29.11
CA VAL A 9 42.84 -34.30 -29.80
C VAL A 9 42.09 -35.22 -28.84
N SER A 10 41.00 -35.83 -29.31
CA SER A 10 40.38 -37.00 -28.69
C SER A 10 40.37 -38.16 -29.67
N THR A 11 40.17 -39.39 -29.19
CA THR A 11 40.00 -40.58 -30.03
C THR A 11 38.90 -40.40 -31.08
N GLU A 12 37.80 -39.74 -30.72
CA GLU A 12 36.73 -39.37 -31.65
C GLU A 12 37.12 -38.22 -32.61
N ASP A 13 38.00 -37.30 -32.22
CA ASP A 13 38.45 -36.21 -33.11
C ASP A 13 39.43 -36.70 -34.18
N GLN A 14 40.30 -37.68 -33.86
CA GLN A 14 41.18 -38.31 -34.85
C GLN A 14 40.35 -38.95 -35.97
N ALA A 15 39.24 -39.60 -35.61
CA ALA A 15 38.32 -40.22 -36.56
C ALA A 15 37.54 -39.20 -37.41
N ARG A 16 37.24 -38.01 -36.89
CA ARG A 16 36.45 -36.98 -37.60
C ARG A 16 37.26 -36.02 -38.46
N HIS A 17 38.42 -35.60 -37.99
CA HIS A 17 39.15 -34.48 -38.59
C HIS A 17 40.53 -34.88 -39.14
N GLY A 18 41.05 -36.06 -38.83
CA GLY A 18 42.31 -36.60 -39.38
C GLY A 18 43.60 -35.87 -38.98
N TYR A 19 43.51 -34.68 -38.37
CA TYR A 19 44.67 -33.87 -38.01
C TYR A 19 45.36 -34.36 -36.73
N SER A 20 46.66 -34.64 -36.82
CA SER A 20 47.48 -35.00 -35.66
C SER A 20 47.77 -33.78 -34.77
N LEU A 21 48.08 -33.99 -33.49
CA LEU A 21 48.57 -32.92 -32.61
C LEU A 21 49.82 -32.24 -33.18
N ALA A 22 50.67 -32.99 -33.89
CA ALA A 22 51.87 -32.48 -34.53
C ALA A 22 51.54 -31.45 -35.64
N GLU A 23 50.54 -31.75 -36.47
CA GLU A 23 50.09 -30.85 -37.53
C GLU A 23 49.45 -29.57 -36.98
N GLN A 24 48.64 -29.69 -35.93
CA GLN A 24 48.06 -28.53 -35.25
C GLN A 24 49.16 -27.63 -34.66
N ARG A 25 50.17 -28.24 -34.03
CA ARG A 25 51.32 -27.52 -33.46
C ARG A 25 52.10 -26.78 -34.53
N GLU A 26 52.38 -27.43 -35.66
CA GLU A 26 53.11 -26.82 -36.77
C GLU A 26 52.32 -25.64 -37.39
N ALA A 27 51.03 -25.85 -37.68
CA ALA A 27 50.19 -24.81 -38.28
C ALA A 27 50.01 -23.59 -37.36
N CYS A 28 49.67 -23.81 -36.09
CA CYS A 28 49.52 -22.74 -35.10
C CYS A 28 50.87 -22.05 -34.82
N GLY A 29 51.96 -22.81 -34.75
CA GLY A 29 53.32 -22.27 -34.54
C GLY A 29 53.78 -21.40 -35.71
N LYS A 30 53.54 -21.83 -36.95
CA LYS A 30 53.83 -21.03 -38.15
C LYS A 30 53.05 -19.71 -38.14
N ARG A 31 51.76 -19.77 -37.82
CA ARG A 31 50.92 -18.56 -37.69
C ARG A 31 51.39 -17.64 -36.57
N ALA A 32 51.80 -18.19 -35.43
CA ALA A 32 52.34 -17.41 -34.32
C ALA A 32 53.60 -16.62 -34.73
N MET A 33 54.48 -17.25 -35.51
CA MET A 33 55.67 -16.59 -36.05
C MET A 33 55.31 -15.50 -37.07
N GLU A 34 54.38 -15.76 -38.00
CA GLU A 34 53.89 -14.76 -38.96
C GLU A 34 53.33 -13.49 -38.29
N LEU A 35 52.67 -13.67 -37.14
CA LEU A 35 52.09 -12.57 -36.36
C LEU A 35 53.10 -11.87 -35.42
N GLY A 36 54.39 -12.24 -35.47
CA GLY A 36 55.43 -11.62 -34.63
C GLY A 36 55.40 -12.07 -33.16
N GLY A 37 54.97 -13.30 -32.92
CA GLY A 37 55.08 -13.97 -31.62
C GLY A 37 56.55 -14.09 -31.19
N ARG A 38 56.90 -13.58 -30.01
CA ARG A 38 58.27 -13.67 -29.45
C ARG A 38 58.43 -14.79 -28.44
N GLU A 39 57.32 -15.13 -27.78
CA GLU A 39 57.23 -16.20 -26.79
C GLU A 39 55.95 -16.97 -27.12
N ILE A 40 56.08 -18.28 -27.37
CA ILE A 40 54.98 -19.16 -27.74
C ILE A 40 54.77 -20.16 -26.60
N LEU A 41 53.65 -20.03 -25.88
CA LEU A 41 53.22 -20.95 -24.84
C LEU A 41 52.30 -22.01 -25.45
N GLU A 42 52.58 -23.29 -25.22
CA GLU A 42 51.78 -24.39 -25.74
C GLU A 42 50.90 -25.00 -24.64
N PHE A 43 49.61 -25.12 -24.92
CA PHE A 43 48.64 -25.80 -24.09
C PHE A 43 48.01 -26.96 -24.88
N CYS A 44 48.20 -28.19 -24.40
CA CYS A 44 47.81 -29.40 -25.12
C CYS A 44 46.92 -30.32 -24.28
N ASP A 45 45.70 -30.58 -24.76
CA ASP A 45 44.80 -31.59 -24.18
C ASP A 45 44.75 -32.84 -25.08
N GLU A 46 45.32 -33.96 -24.63
CA GLU A 46 45.32 -35.25 -25.32
C GLU A 46 44.33 -36.23 -24.68
N GLY A 47 43.45 -36.84 -25.48
CA GLY A 47 42.48 -37.83 -25.02
C GLY A 47 41.26 -37.25 -24.28
N VAL A 48 41.12 -35.93 -24.19
CA VAL A 48 40.05 -35.27 -23.42
C VAL A 48 38.90 -34.82 -24.33
N SER A 49 37.65 -35.06 -23.88
CA SER A 49 36.44 -34.68 -24.63
C SER A 49 36.29 -33.16 -24.74
N GLY A 50 36.15 -32.64 -25.96
CA GLY A 50 35.87 -31.22 -26.21
C GLY A 50 34.47 -30.75 -25.79
N SER A 51 33.63 -31.63 -25.23
CA SER A 51 32.27 -31.30 -24.78
C SER A 51 32.19 -30.76 -23.34
N THR A 52 33.29 -30.86 -22.57
CA THR A 52 33.40 -30.33 -21.20
C THR A 52 34.30 -29.10 -21.13
N LEU A 53 34.12 -28.27 -20.09
CA LEU A 53 35.02 -27.17 -19.75
C LEU A 53 36.14 -27.60 -18.78
N GLU A 54 35.96 -28.71 -18.08
CA GLU A 54 36.94 -29.26 -17.14
C GLU A 54 38.01 -30.03 -17.91
N ARG A 55 39.07 -29.32 -18.32
CA ARG A 55 40.22 -29.89 -19.01
C ARG A 55 41.50 -29.30 -18.44
N PRO A 56 42.55 -30.12 -18.20
CA PRO A 56 43.79 -29.64 -17.58
C PRO A 56 44.42 -28.48 -18.34
N ALA A 57 44.74 -28.64 -19.63
CA ALA A 57 45.47 -27.60 -20.36
C ALA A 57 44.60 -26.38 -20.67
N LEU A 58 43.28 -26.55 -20.84
CA LEU A 58 42.37 -25.40 -20.91
C LEU A 58 42.32 -24.63 -19.59
N SER A 59 42.34 -25.31 -18.44
CA SER A 59 42.32 -24.64 -17.13
C SER A 59 43.60 -23.84 -16.91
N ASP A 60 44.75 -24.42 -17.27
CA ASP A 60 46.05 -23.74 -17.23
C ASP A 60 46.09 -22.54 -18.18
N LEU A 61 45.52 -22.66 -19.38
CA LEU A 61 45.38 -21.56 -20.33
C LEU A 61 44.52 -20.43 -19.75
N ARG A 62 43.39 -20.76 -19.12
CA ARG A 62 42.50 -19.77 -18.48
C ARG A 62 43.20 -19.04 -17.34
N GLU A 63 44.00 -19.74 -16.54
CA GLU A 63 44.82 -19.12 -15.49
C GLU A 63 45.91 -18.21 -16.05
N ALA A 64 46.61 -18.64 -17.10
CA ALA A 64 47.62 -17.84 -17.78
C ALA A 64 47.03 -16.57 -18.42
N ILE A 65 45.80 -16.64 -18.93
CA ILE A 65 45.06 -15.48 -19.43
C ILE A 65 44.61 -14.58 -18.27
N GLY A 66 44.10 -15.14 -17.18
CA GLY A 66 43.69 -14.39 -15.99
C GLY A 66 44.82 -13.61 -15.32
N THR A 67 46.07 -14.06 -15.50
CA THR A 67 47.28 -13.38 -15.03
C THR A 67 47.91 -12.40 -16.05
N ASN A 68 47.20 -12.08 -17.15
CA ASN A 68 47.64 -11.18 -18.22
C ASN A 68 49.01 -11.54 -18.86
N ARG A 69 49.30 -12.85 -18.97
CA ARG A 69 50.55 -13.35 -19.58
C ARG A 69 50.47 -13.61 -21.08
N ILE A 70 49.29 -13.50 -21.68
CA ILE A 70 49.03 -13.85 -23.09
C ILE A 70 48.37 -12.65 -23.78
N ASP A 71 48.89 -12.28 -24.95
CA ASP A 71 48.33 -11.20 -25.79
C ASP A 71 47.51 -11.76 -26.95
N CYS A 72 47.88 -12.94 -27.45
CA CYS A 72 47.21 -13.61 -28.58
C CYS A 72 47.09 -15.11 -28.33
N LEU A 73 45.92 -15.68 -28.63
CA LEU A 73 45.65 -17.12 -28.58
C LEU A 73 45.34 -17.62 -29.99
N ILE A 74 46.12 -18.59 -30.46
CA ILE A 74 45.97 -19.18 -31.79
C ILE A 74 45.45 -20.61 -31.66
N ILE A 75 44.41 -20.90 -32.41
CA ILE A 75 43.73 -22.19 -32.41
C ILE A 75 43.48 -22.57 -33.87
N ARG A 76 43.56 -23.86 -34.21
CA ARG A 76 43.30 -24.29 -35.59
C ARG A 76 41.87 -23.97 -36.03
N ASP A 77 40.90 -24.46 -35.28
CA ASP A 77 39.48 -24.30 -35.56
C ASP A 77 38.67 -24.17 -34.25
N PRO A 78 37.44 -23.63 -34.28
CA PRO A 78 36.60 -23.48 -33.08
C PRO A 78 36.29 -24.79 -32.34
N ASP A 79 36.22 -25.93 -33.03
CA ASP A 79 35.92 -27.22 -32.43
C ASP A 79 37.09 -27.76 -31.59
N ARG A 80 38.32 -27.28 -31.83
CA ARG A 80 39.45 -27.50 -30.91
C ARG A 80 39.22 -26.82 -29.59
N LEU A 81 38.70 -25.58 -29.59
CA LEU A 81 38.38 -24.84 -28.37
C LEU A 81 37.26 -25.54 -27.58
N SER A 82 36.16 -25.94 -28.23
CA SER A 82 35.14 -26.82 -27.66
C SER A 82 34.20 -27.33 -28.75
N ARG A 83 33.62 -28.53 -28.62
CA ARG A 83 32.57 -29.01 -29.53
C ARG A 83 31.19 -28.40 -29.28
N ARG A 84 31.00 -27.69 -28.16
CA ARG A 84 29.75 -27.00 -27.85
C ARG A 84 29.90 -25.53 -28.16
N LEU A 85 29.07 -25.04 -29.08
CA LEU A 85 29.06 -23.63 -29.48
C LEU A 85 28.91 -22.66 -28.29
N ALA A 86 28.11 -23.02 -27.28
CA ALA A 86 27.97 -22.24 -26.05
C ALA A 86 29.29 -22.13 -25.25
N HIS A 87 30.10 -23.18 -25.22
CA HIS A 87 31.40 -23.16 -24.54
C HIS A 87 32.44 -22.38 -25.35
N GLN A 88 32.42 -22.52 -26.69
CA GLN A 88 33.27 -21.70 -27.58
C GLN A 88 33.02 -20.21 -27.32
N LEU A 89 31.75 -19.80 -27.30
CA LEU A 89 31.33 -18.42 -27.02
C LEU A 89 31.77 -17.93 -25.64
N LEU A 90 31.54 -18.74 -24.60
CA LEU A 90 31.89 -18.40 -23.22
C LEU A 90 33.40 -18.17 -23.08
N LEU A 91 34.21 -19.09 -23.60
CA LEU A 91 35.67 -19.01 -23.54
C LEU A 91 36.18 -17.83 -24.35
N SER A 92 35.63 -17.60 -25.55
CA SER A 92 36.03 -16.46 -26.38
C SER A 92 35.75 -15.12 -25.69
N GLU A 93 34.57 -14.95 -25.08
CA GLU A 93 34.25 -13.74 -24.32
C GLU A 93 35.12 -13.57 -23.07
N GLU A 94 35.40 -14.67 -22.36
CA GLU A 94 36.30 -14.67 -21.20
C GLU A 94 37.69 -14.17 -21.58
N PHE A 95 38.25 -14.65 -22.69
CA PHE A 95 39.59 -14.28 -23.16
C PHE A 95 39.63 -12.85 -23.71
N GLU A 96 38.62 -12.45 -24.49
CA GLU A 96 38.48 -11.07 -25.00
C GLU A 96 38.38 -10.04 -23.85
N LYS A 97 37.70 -10.38 -22.74
CA LYS A 97 37.63 -9.51 -21.55
C LYS A 97 38.99 -9.26 -20.90
N HIS A 98 39.93 -10.19 -21.05
CA HIS A 98 41.31 -10.03 -20.59
C HIS A 98 42.21 -9.39 -21.66
N GLY A 99 41.64 -8.93 -22.78
CA GLY A 99 42.37 -8.27 -23.86
C GLY A 99 43.12 -9.22 -24.79
N VAL A 100 42.84 -10.53 -24.73
CA VAL A 100 43.49 -11.54 -25.58
C VAL A 100 42.85 -11.54 -26.96
N ARG A 101 43.65 -11.42 -28.01
CA ARG A 101 43.20 -11.62 -29.40
C ARG A 101 43.15 -13.11 -29.73
N ILE A 102 41.97 -13.63 -30.05
CA ILE A 102 41.80 -15.02 -30.49
C ILE A 102 41.86 -15.07 -32.01
N GLU A 103 42.68 -15.96 -32.55
CA GLU A 103 42.80 -16.20 -33.99
C GLU A 103 42.52 -17.68 -34.28
N PHE A 104 41.54 -17.94 -35.16
CA PHE A 104 41.28 -19.26 -35.72
C PHE A 104 41.89 -19.34 -37.12
N LEU A 105 42.59 -20.43 -37.45
CA LEU A 105 43.22 -20.59 -38.77
C LEU A 105 42.18 -20.84 -39.87
N ASP A 106 41.19 -21.69 -39.59
CA ASP A 106 40.25 -22.19 -40.59
C ASP A 106 38.85 -21.53 -40.49
N PHE A 107 38.71 -20.43 -39.74
CA PHE A 107 37.41 -19.81 -39.46
C PHE A 107 37.45 -18.28 -39.35
N GLU A 108 36.54 -17.60 -40.05
CA GLU A 108 36.37 -16.13 -40.00
C GLU A 108 34.94 -15.74 -39.57
N TRP A 109 34.81 -14.81 -38.62
CA TRP A 109 33.53 -14.28 -38.11
C TRP A 109 32.89 -13.24 -39.05
N LYS A 110 32.39 -13.66 -40.23
CA LYS A 110 31.73 -12.80 -41.25
C LYS A 110 30.22 -13.07 -41.40
N ASP A 111 29.55 -12.41 -42.37
CA ASP A 111 28.12 -12.60 -42.71
C ASP A 111 27.86 -13.93 -43.45
N THR A 112 28.15 -15.04 -42.78
CA THR A 112 27.81 -16.40 -43.19
C THR A 112 26.65 -16.93 -42.34
N PRO A 113 25.92 -17.98 -42.76
CA PRO A 113 24.88 -18.62 -41.94
C PRO A 113 25.37 -19.00 -40.53
N GLU A 114 26.59 -19.53 -40.43
CA GLU A 114 27.27 -19.90 -39.19
C GLU A 114 27.58 -18.65 -38.34
N GLY A 115 28.07 -17.57 -38.97
CA GLY A 115 28.30 -16.28 -38.32
C GLY A 115 27.02 -15.66 -37.76
N ARG A 116 25.90 -15.73 -38.50
CA ARG A 116 24.59 -15.23 -38.04
C ARG A 116 24.02 -16.06 -36.88
N LEU A 117 24.16 -17.38 -36.92
CA LEU A 117 23.79 -18.26 -35.81
C LEU A 117 24.63 -17.93 -34.57
N PHE A 118 25.93 -17.70 -34.74
CA PHE A 118 26.83 -17.29 -33.67
C PHE A 118 26.41 -15.96 -33.03
N TYR A 119 26.13 -14.92 -33.83
CA TYR A 119 25.62 -13.64 -33.30
C TYR A 119 24.30 -13.81 -32.54
N SER A 120 23.40 -14.66 -33.04
CA SER A 120 22.11 -14.94 -32.38
C SER A 120 22.31 -15.61 -31.02
N ILE A 121 23.19 -16.60 -30.94
CA ILE A 121 23.50 -17.29 -29.67
C ILE A 121 24.28 -16.37 -28.72
N LYS A 122 25.22 -15.56 -29.23
CA LYS A 122 25.91 -14.53 -28.43
C LYS A 122 24.91 -13.55 -27.81
N GLY A 123 23.89 -13.14 -28.57
CA GLY A 123 22.77 -12.33 -28.07
C GLY A 123 22.01 -13.01 -26.95
N ALA A 124 21.66 -14.30 -27.12
CA ALA A 124 20.95 -15.09 -26.12
C ALA A 124 21.77 -15.31 -24.83
N VAL A 125 23.07 -15.58 -24.95
CA VAL A 125 23.99 -15.72 -23.80
C VAL A 125 24.11 -14.39 -23.06
N ALA A 126 24.26 -13.27 -23.77
CA ALA A 126 24.31 -11.95 -23.17
C ALA A 126 22.99 -11.60 -22.43
N GLU A 127 21.84 -12.04 -22.94
CA GLU A 127 20.56 -11.89 -22.27
C GLU A 127 20.47 -12.75 -21.00
N TYR A 128 20.85 -14.03 -21.09
CA TYR A 128 20.91 -14.94 -19.95
C TYR A 128 21.80 -14.40 -18.81
N GLU A 129 22.99 -13.89 -19.12
CA GLU A 129 23.89 -13.29 -18.12
C GLU A 129 23.28 -12.05 -17.48
N ARG A 130 22.63 -11.17 -18.26
CA ARG A 130 21.89 -10.01 -17.71
C ARG A 130 20.80 -10.46 -16.73
N GLU A 131 20.08 -11.52 -17.05
CA GLU A 131 19.05 -12.08 -16.16
C GLU A 131 19.67 -12.67 -14.89
N LYS A 132 20.77 -13.42 -15.02
CA LYS A 132 21.51 -13.98 -13.87
C LYS A 132 22.06 -12.92 -12.94
N ILE A 133 22.66 -11.86 -13.47
CA ILE A 133 23.13 -10.71 -12.68
C ILE A 133 21.95 -10.06 -11.96
N ARG A 134 20.83 -9.83 -12.65
CA ARG A 134 19.61 -9.27 -12.05
C ARG A 134 19.08 -10.14 -10.91
N GLU A 135 19.06 -11.46 -11.09
CA GLU A 135 18.66 -12.44 -10.08
C GLU A 135 19.56 -12.34 -8.84
N ARG A 136 20.89 -12.41 -9.03
CA ARG A 136 21.88 -12.29 -7.95
C ARG A 136 21.77 -10.97 -7.20
N MET A 137 21.67 -9.85 -7.93
CA MET A 137 21.50 -8.52 -7.32
C MET A 137 20.18 -8.40 -6.54
N SER A 138 19.10 -8.98 -7.04
CA SER A 138 17.81 -9.02 -6.34
C SER A 138 17.89 -9.79 -5.02
N ARG A 139 18.53 -10.97 -5.06
CA ARG A 139 18.79 -11.80 -3.88
C ARG A 139 19.67 -11.08 -2.86
N GLY A 140 20.79 -10.49 -3.29
CA GLY A 140 21.68 -9.71 -2.43
C GLY A 140 20.97 -8.52 -1.77
N LYS A 141 20.16 -7.76 -2.52
CA LYS A 141 19.34 -6.67 -1.96
C LYS A 141 18.34 -7.16 -0.91
N LYS A 142 17.68 -8.30 -1.16
CA LYS A 142 16.72 -8.90 -0.21
C LYS A 142 17.42 -9.39 1.05
N GLN A 143 18.60 -9.98 0.95
CA GLN A 143 19.40 -10.43 2.08
C GLN A 143 19.88 -9.25 2.93
N LYS A 144 20.42 -8.19 2.31
CA LYS A 144 20.80 -6.95 3.00
C LYS A 144 19.62 -6.34 3.76
N ALA A 145 18.42 -6.29 3.15
CA ALA A 145 17.20 -5.82 3.83
C ALA A 145 16.82 -6.67 5.04
N ARG A 146 16.93 -8.01 4.94
CA ARG A 146 16.64 -8.92 6.06
C ARG A 146 17.62 -8.77 7.23
N GLN A 147 18.85 -8.38 6.95
CA GLN A 147 19.87 -8.05 7.95
C GLN A 147 19.71 -6.63 8.53
N GLY A 148 18.63 -5.91 8.18
CA GLY A 148 18.38 -4.55 8.64
C GLY A 148 19.12 -3.46 7.86
N GLY A 149 19.87 -3.82 6.81
CA GLY A 149 20.56 -2.86 5.96
C GLY A 149 19.69 -2.33 4.83
N ILE A 150 19.84 -1.05 4.48
CA ILE A 150 19.07 -0.45 3.37
C ILE A 150 19.74 -0.78 2.02
N PRO A 151 19.07 -1.50 1.10
CA PRO A 151 19.69 -2.03 -0.12
C PRO A 151 19.54 -1.11 -1.36
N VAL A 152 19.05 0.10 -1.16
CA VAL A 152 18.77 1.10 -2.20
C VAL A 152 19.18 2.48 -1.71
N ASN A 153 19.24 3.45 -2.61
CA ASN A 153 19.52 4.83 -2.23
C ASN A 153 18.43 5.34 -1.27
N PHE A 154 18.84 5.81 -0.09
CA PHE A 154 17.97 6.34 0.95
C PHE A 154 17.97 7.87 0.90
N ASP A 155 17.15 8.43 0.01
CA ASP A 155 16.97 9.88 -0.16
C ASP A 155 15.64 10.31 0.48
N VAL A 156 15.61 10.37 1.81
CA VAL A 156 14.43 10.75 2.60
C VAL A 156 14.71 12.05 3.36
N PHE A 157 13.81 13.03 3.22
CA PHE A 157 13.88 14.30 3.95
C PHE A 157 13.81 14.07 5.47
N GLY A 158 14.63 14.75 6.26
CA GLY A 158 14.73 14.53 7.71
C GLY A 158 15.84 13.57 8.14
N TYR A 159 16.49 12.89 7.18
CA TYR A 159 17.50 11.88 7.45
C TYR A 159 18.79 12.10 6.66
N ASP A 160 19.86 11.51 7.17
CA ASP A 160 21.13 11.35 6.48
C ASP A 160 21.50 9.86 6.46
N TYR A 161 22.07 9.41 5.34
CA TYR A 161 22.42 8.01 5.11
C TYR A 161 23.86 7.92 4.65
N ARG A 162 24.67 7.14 5.38
CA ARG A 162 26.07 6.89 5.04
C ARG A 162 26.20 5.52 4.37
N PRO A 163 26.42 5.46 3.04
CA PRO A 163 26.48 4.18 2.31
C PRO A 163 27.57 3.23 2.81
N GLU A 164 28.66 3.77 3.35
CA GLU A 164 29.86 3.03 3.80
C GLU A 164 29.57 2.21 5.06
N THR A 165 28.81 2.78 5.99
CA THR A 165 28.44 2.14 7.27
C THR A 165 27.03 1.55 7.24
N GLY A 166 26.22 1.92 6.25
CA GLY A 166 24.80 1.57 6.19
C GLY A 166 23.94 2.23 7.26
N ASN A 167 24.49 3.20 8.01
CA ASN A 167 23.82 3.84 9.13
C ASN A 167 22.88 4.96 8.68
N VAL A 168 21.69 5.02 9.30
CA VAL A 168 20.69 6.08 9.10
C VAL A 168 20.69 6.98 10.33
N SER A 169 20.93 8.27 10.14
CA SER A 169 20.91 9.27 11.21
C SER A 169 19.86 10.34 10.93
N ILE A 170 19.36 10.97 11.99
CA ILE A 170 18.39 12.06 11.87
C ILE A 170 19.16 13.34 11.55
N LYS A 171 18.72 14.08 10.53
CA LYS A 171 19.25 15.42 10.23
C LYS A 171 18.41 16.46 11.00
N PRO A 172 18.94 17.10 12.06
CA PRO A 172 18.12 17.85 13.00
C PRO A 172 17.29 18.98 12.36
N GLU A 173 17.88 19.73 11.42
CA GLU A 173 17.19 20.84 10.75
C GLU A 173 15.98 20.39 9.94
N GLU A 174 16.14 19.34 9.13
CA GLU A 174 15.05 18.80 8.32
C GLU A 174 14.03 18.07 9.20
N ALA A 175 14.48 17.39 10.26
CA ALA A 175 13.61 16.69 11.20
C ALA A 175 12.67 17.64 11.97
N ARG A 176 13.14 18.84 12.33
CA ARG A 176 12.28 19.90 12.91
C ARG A 176 11.16 20.29 11.94
N VAL A 177 11.47 20.43 10.65
CA VAL A 177 10.46 20.73 9.62
C VAL A 177 9.45 19.60 9.50
N VAL A 178 9.89 18.34 9.54
CA VAL A 178 8.98 17.18 9.55
C VAL A 178 8.08 17.21 10.79
N GLY A 179 8.64 17.46 11.99
CA GLY A 179 7.87 17.64 13.22
C GLY A 179 6.77 18.70 13.06
N ASN A 180 7.15 19.89 12.58
CA ASN A 180 6.22 20.99 12.32
C ASN A 180 5.12 20.60 11.31
N ILE A 181 5.45 19.90 10.22
CA ILE A 181 4.46 19.43 9.23
C ILE A 181 3.39 18.56 9.90
N PHE A 182 3.79 17.63 10.78
CA PHE A 182 2.86 16.77 11.49
C PHE A 182 2.02 17.57 12.50
N THR A 183 2.65 18.42 13.32
CA THR A 183 1.96 19.30 14.28
C THR A 183 0.94 20.22 13.59
N TRP A 184 1.33 20.91 12.52
CA TRP A 184 0.44 21.76 11.74
C TRP A 184 -0.74 20.98 11.14
N TYR A 185 -0.51 19.73 10.74
CA TYR A 185 -1.54 18.88 10.18
C TYR A 185 -2.51 18.35 11.24
N THR A 186 -2.03 17.99 12.44
CA THR A 186 -2.86 17.36 13.47
C THR A 186 -3.47 18.32 14.47
N GLU A 187 -2.70 19.31 14.94
CA GLU A 187 -3.07 20.19 16.06
C GLU A 187 -3.64 21.52 15.56
N GLU A 188 -3.01 22.14 14.56
CA GLU A 188 -3.50 23.39 13.95
C GLU A 188 -4.55 23.17 12.83
N ASP A 189 -4.92 21.91 12.57
CA ASP A 189 -5.87 21.47 11.56
C ASP A 189 -5.59 21.93 10.10
N ILE A 190 -4.36 22.35 9.78
CA ILE A 190 -4.02 22.89 8.46
C ILE A 190 -4.05 21.81 7.39
N GLY A 191 -4.67 22.12 6.25
CA GLY A 191 -4.71 21.21 5.10
C GLY A 191 -3.35 21.06 4.40
N ILE A 192 -3.16 19.94 3.70
CA ILE A 192 -1.92 19.60 2.96
C ILE A 192 -1.44 20.73 2.03
N LEU A 193 -2.36 21.43 1.36
CA LEU A 193 -2.02 22.57 0.51
C LEU A 193 -1.53 23.78 1.31
N GLY A 194 -2.22 24.11 2.42
CA GLY A 194 -1.83 25.21 3.30
C GLY A 194 -0.48 24.99 3.94
N ILE A 195 -0.15 23.74 4.30
CA ILE A 195 1.20 23.37 4.78
C ILE A 195 2.26 23.64 3.71
N ALA A 196 2.02 23.24 2.46
CA ALA A 196 2.95 23.50 1.37
C ALA A 196 3.16 25.00 1.12
N GLU A 197 2.09 25.79 1.14
CA GLU A 197 2.17 27.26 1.01
C GLU A 197 2.92 27.91 2.18
N ARG A 198 2.68 27.45 3.41
CA ARG A 198 3.39 27.92 4.60
C ARG A 198 4.90 27.67 4.50
N LEU A 199 5.31 26.44 4.12
CA LEU A 199 6.72 26.11 3.92
C LEU A 199 7.37 26.97 2.83
N ASN A 200 6.65 27.24 1.74
CA ASN A 200 7.12 28.11 0.66
C ASN A 200 7.27 29.57 1.13
N LYS A 201 6.33 30.09 1.92
CA LYS A 201 6.42 31.45 2.50
C LYS A 201 7.60 31.59 3.46
N MET A 202 7.92 30.53 4.20
CA MET A 202 9.08 30.47 5.09
C MET A 202 10.42 30.30 4.35
N GLY A 203 10.42 30.09 3.03
CA GLY A 203 11.64 29.91 2.25
C GLY A 203 12.39 28.60 2.55
N ILE A 204 11.74 27.60 3.13
CA ILE A 204 12.39 26.33 3.52
C ILE A 204 12.68 25.50 2.25
N PRO A 205 13.94 25.13 1.97
CA PRO A 205 14.28 24.35 0.79
C PRO A 205 13.78 22.90 0.90
N THR A 206 13.42 22.31 -0.25
CA THR A 206 13.15 20.87 -0.34
C THR A 206 14.45 20.07 -0.38
N ARG A 207 14.40 18.75 -0.11
CA ARG A 207 15.59 17.86 -0.15
C ARG A 207 16.43 18.02 -1.42
N ARG A 208 15.77 18.09 -2.58
CA ARG A 208 16.40 18.22 -3.90
C ARG A 208 16.55 19.67 -4.36
N ARG A 209 16.36 20.63 -3.46
CA ARG A 209 16.41 22.09 -3.74
C ARG A 209 15.49 22.52 -4.89
N VAL A 210 14.38 21.82 -5.06
CA VAL A 210 13.28 22.23 -5.96
C VAL A 210 12.68 23.52 -5.40
N PRO A 211 12.33 24.50 -6.25
CA PRO A 211 11.98 25.86 -5.82
C PRO A 211 10.72 25.97 -4.96
N ARG A 212 9.84 24.95 -4.95
CA ARG A 212 8.59 24.98 -4.18
C ARG A 212 8.21 23.61 -3.62
N TRP A 213 7.68 23.61 -2.41
CA TRP A 213 6.93 22.50 -1.83
C TRP A 213 5.61 22.31 -2.57
N HIS A 214 5.38 21.08 -3.03
CA HIS A 214 4.14 20.68 -3.68
C HIS A 214 3.27 19.82 -2.75
N ARG A 215 1.94 19.95 -2.84
CA ARG A 215 0.98 19.19 -2.03
C ARG A 215 1.21 17.68 -2.03
N GLN A 216 1.69 17.13 -3.15
CA GLN A 216 1.95 15.69 -3.27
C GLN A 216 3.13 15.24 -2.40
N VAL A 217 4.15 16.09 -2.25
CA VAL A 217 5.31 15.81 -1.40
C VAL A 217 4.88 15.78 0.07
N ILE A 218 4.08 16.77 0.50
CA ILE A 218 3.54 16.80 1.87
C ILE A 218 2.68 15.57 2.15
N ARG A 219 1.80 15.18 1.21
CA ARG A 219 1.02 13.94 1.33
C ARG A 219 1.90 12.70 1.45
N GLN A 220 2.98 12.62 0.67
CA GLN A 220 3.93 11.52 0.76
C GLN A 220 4.65 11.51 2.12
N ILE A 221 5.00 12.68 2.66
CA ILE A 221 5.62 12.79 3.98
C ILE A 221 4.68 12.25 5.06
N LEU A 222 3.45 12.75 5.11
CA LEU A 222 2.45 12.34 6.10
C LEU A 222 2.10 10.84 6.01
N GLY A 223 2.21 10.22 4.83
CA GLY A 223 1.95 8.79 4.63
C GLY A 223 3.17 7.87 4.72
N ASN A 224 4.39 8.39 4.92
CA ASN A 224 5.60 7.58 4.89
C ASN A 224 5.94 7.03 6.28
N THR A 225 5.87 5.70 6.43
CA THR A 225 6.13 5.00 7.70
C THR A 225 7.56 5.16 8.24
N VAL A 226 8.48 5.67 7.43
CA VAL A 226 9.86 5.96 7.84
C VAL A 226 9.90 6.90 9.06
N TYR A 227 8.98 7.87 9.12
CA TYR A 227 8.96 8.89 10.18
C TYR A 227 8.53 8.35 11.55
N LYS A 228 7.81 7.23 11.58
CA LYS A 228 7.52 6.45 12.80
C LYS A 228 8.55 5.34 13.07
N GLY A 229 9.70 5.38 12.40
CA GLY A 229 10.81 4.45 12.60
C GLY A 229 10.77 3.17 11.76
N GLN A 230 9.94 3.10 10.71
CA GLN A 230 9.76 1.88 9.92
C GLN A 230 9.97 2.13 8.41
N TRP A 231 11.13 1.75 7.88
CA TRP A 231 11.35 1.75 6.44
C TRP A 231 10.92 0.42 5.82
N ARG A 232 10.25 0.45 4.66
CA ARG A 232 9.59 -0.73 4.06
C ARG A 232 10.19 -1.06 2.70
N TYR A 233 10.84 -2.20 2.59
CA TYR A 233 11.44 -2.72 1.35
C TYR A 233 10.53 -3.74 0.64
N GLY A 234 10.47 -3.66 -0.68
CA GLY A 234 9.74 -4.64 -1.50
C GLY A 234 8.21 -4.46 -1.49
N LYS A 235 7.73 -3.20 -1.42
CA LYS A 235 6.28 -2.87 -1.38
C LYS A 235 5.51 -3.33 -2.62
N PHE A 236 6.15 -3.40 -3.77
CA PHE A 236 5.53 -3.74 -5.05
C PHE A 236 6.22 -4.95 -5.66
N ASP A 237 5.44 -5.75 -6.36
CA ASP A 237 5.97 -6.77 -7.23
C ASP A 237 6.58 -6.14 -8.48
N ARG A 238 7.77 -6.58 -8.86
CA ARG A 238 8.49 -6.01 -10.00
C ARG A 238 7.93 -6.46 -11.35
N HIS A 239 7.25 -7.60 -11.40
CA HIS A 239 6.71 -8.16 -12.63
C HIS A 239 5.31 -7.60 -12.91
N THR A 240 4.45 -7.55 -11.89
CA THR A 240 3.06 -7.08 -12.05
C THR A 240 2.88 -5.60 -11.72
N GLY A 241 3.84 -4.97 -11.02
CA GLY A 241 3.70 -3.61 -10.50
C GLY A 241 2.70 -3.49 -9.35
N LEU A 242 2.06 -4.59 -8.93
CA LEU A 242 1.02 -4.59 -7.90
C LEU A 242 1.62 -4.55 -6.49
N PRO A 243 0.91 -4.00 -5.50
CA PRO A 243 1.35 -4.05 -4.10
C PRO A 243 1.48 -5.50 -3.62
N ARG A 244 2.55 -5.80 -2.89
CA ARG A 244 2.71 -7.11 -2.23
C ARG A 244 1.91 -7.18 -0.94
N SER A 245 1.50 -8.39 -0.58
CA SER A 245 0.84 -8.66 0.70
C SER A 245 1.72 -8.22 1.88
N PRO A 246 1.14 -7.72 2.98
CA PRO A 246 1.89 -7.16 4.10
C PRO A 246 3.03 -8.05 4.64
N GLY A 247 2.84 -9.37 4.70
CA GLY A 247 3.84 -10.33 5.19
C GLY A 247 5.06 -10.54 4.28
N GLN A 248 5.02 -10.07 3.03
CA GLN A 248 6.15 -10.17 2.09
C GLN A 248 7.03 -8.90 2.08
N VAL A 249 6.58 -7.84 2.74
CA VAL A 249 7.30 -6.56 2.82
C VAL A 249 8.27 -6.62 3.99
N ILE A 250 9.55 -6.36 3.73
CA ILE A 250 10.58 -6.36 4.77
C ILE A 250 10.55 -5.00 5.46
N ILE A 251 10.41 -5.00 6.79
CA ILE A 251 10.43 -3.80 7.62
C ILE A 251 11.84 -3.66 8.21
N ILE A 252 12.44 -2.51 8.00
CA ILE A 252 13.77 -2.15 8.51
C ILE A 252 13.58 -1.04 9.55
N PRO A 253 14.07 -1.23 10.80
CA PRO A 253 14.00 -0.21 11.83
C PRO A 253 14.92 0.96 11.48
N VAL A 254 14.43 2.18 11.66
CA VAL A 254 15.20 3.43 11.50
C VAL A 254 14.87 4.37 12.65
N PRO A 255 15.70 5.37 12.98
CA PRO A 255 15.37 6.35 14.01
C PRO A 255 14.02 7.04 13.73
N ALA A 256 13.13 7.08 14.71
CA ALA A 256 11.83 7.75 14.55
C ALA A 256 11.97 9.26 14.76
N ILE A 257 11.31 10.06 13.92
CA ILE A 257 11.19 11.52 14.09
C ILE A 257 9.87 11.86 14.78
N ILE A 258 8.82 11.06 14.54
CA ILE A 258 7.45 11.30 15.00
C ILE A 258 7.02 10.19 15.94
N GLY A 259 6.45 10.56 17.10
CA GLY A 259 5.88 9.64 18.06
C GLY A 259 4.61 8.94 17.54
N PRO A 260 4.24 7.78 18.11
CA PRO A 260 3.11 6.98 17.65
C PRO A 260 1.77 7.75 17.67
N ASP A 261 1.53 8.60 18.67
CA ASP A 261 0.25 9.31 18.83
C ASP A 261 0.00 10.35 17.73
N ILE A 262 1.01 11.18 17.44
CA ILE A 262 0.94 12.17 16.35
C ILE A 262 0.80 11.46 15.00
N TRP A 263 1.52 10.36 14.80
CA TRP A 263 1.41 9.55 13.57
C TRP A 263 -0.02 9.01 13.39
N ASN A 264 -0.60 8.40 14.42
CA ASN A 264 -1.93 7.81 14.36
C ASN A 264 -3.00 8.87 14.10
N ARG A 265 -2.96 10.01 14.80
CA ARG A 265 -3.85 11.16 14.55
C ARG A 265 -3.77 11.64 13.09
N ALA A 266 -2.56 11.73 12.53
CA ALA A 266 -2.37 12.12 11.13
C ALA A 266 -2.99 11.09 10.16
N GLN A 267 -2.81 9.78 10.40
CA GLN A 267 -3.39 8.73 9.54
C GLN A 267 -4.92 8.73 9.59
N GLU A 268 -5.52 8.87 10.78
CA GLU A 268 -6.97 8.98 10.92
C GLU A 268 -7.52 10.17 10.14
N LYS A 269 -6.89 11.34 10.28
CA LYS A 269 -7.29 12.53 9.54
C LYS A 269 -7.15 12.32 8.03
N MET A 270 -6.08 11.67 7.56
CA MET A 270 -5.92 11.33 6.14
C MET A 270 -7.01 10.37 5.64
N ALA A 271 -7.39 9.36 6.43
CA ALA A 271 -8.44 8.41 6.09
C ALA A 271 -9.82 9.09 6.01
N ARG A 272 -10.14 9.98 6.96
CA ARG A 272 -11.36 10.80 6.93
C ARG A 272 -11.35 11.75 5.74
N ALA A 273 -10.24 12.43 5.47
CA ALA A 273 -10.10 13.35 4.34
C ALA A 273 -10.25 12.65 2.98
N GLY A 274 -9.79 11.40 2.84
CA GLY A 274 -9.98 10.59 1.63
C GLY A 274 -11.45 10.30 1.29
N ARG A 275 -12.33 10.28 2.30
CA ARG A 275 -13.79 10.17 2.12
C ARG A 275 -14.46 11.53 1.88
N VAL A 276 -13.91 12.61 2.45
CA VAL A 276 -14.59 13.93 2.56
C VAL A 276 -14.15 14.96 1.49
N TYR A 277 -12.95 14.86 0.89
CA TYR A 277 -12.36 15.96 0.11
C TYR A 277 -12.43 15.77 -1.42
N SER A 278 -13.58 16.09 -2.00
CA SER A 278 -13.64 16.73 -3.32
C SER A 278 -13.72 18.25 -3.12
N ARG A 279 -12.61 18.88 -2.70
CA ARG A 279 -12.51 20.33 -2.42
C ARG A 279 -12.14 21.16 -3.66
N GLY A 280 -12.90 21.00 -4.73
CA GLY A 280 -13.09 22.12 -5.66
C GLY A 280 -14.24 23.01 -5.17
N ARG A 281 -14.49 24.16 -5.82
CA ARG A 281 -15.83 24.78 -5.84
C ARG A 281 -16.81 23.74 -6.38
N SER A 282 -17.24 22.83 -5.53
CA SER A 282 -17.99 21.67 -5.93
C SER A 282 -19.39 22.18 -6.19
N ARG A 283 -19.71 22.36 -7.47
CA ARG A 283 -21.02 22.73 -8.01
C ARG A 283 -22.11 21.69 -7.69
N TYR A 284 -21.90 20.84 -6.68
CA TYR A 284 -22.70 19.65 -6.37
C TYR A 284 -22.87 19.58 -4.85
N LEU A 285 -24.12 19.68 -4.40
CA LEU A 285 -24.51 19.73 -3.00
C LEU A 285 -24.21 18.38 -2.30
N LEU A 286 -24.54 17.27 -2.97
CA LEU A 286 -24.41 15.89 -2.46
C LEU A 286 -23.02 15.26 -2.72
N SER A 287 -21.99 16.09 -2.92
CA SER A 287 -20.64 15.60 -3.25
C SER A 287 -20.02 14.82 -2.08
N GLY A 288 -19.76 13.52 -2.32
CA GLY A 288 -19.22 12.58 -1.33
C GLY A 288 -20.28 11.78 -0.57
N LEU A 289 -21.57 12.01 -0.82
CA LEU A 289 -22.68 11.32 -0.15
C LEU A 289 -23.41 10.33 -1.05
N VAL A 290 -23.24 10.38 -2.36
CA VAL A 290 -24.07 9.62 -3.30
C VAL A 290 -23.43 8.29 -3.69
N THR A 291 -24.16 7.21 -3.47
CA THR A 291 -23.78 5.84 -3.84
C THR A 291 -24.79 5.25 -4.84
N CYS A 292 -24.28 4.54 -5.84
CA CYS A 292 -25.11 3.90 -6.85
C CYS A 292 -25.80 2.66 -6.27
N GLY A 293 -27.13 2.58 -6.29
CA GLY A 293 -27.87 1.42 -5.82
C GLY A 293 -27.72 0.15 -6.68
N ASP A 294 -27.26 0.27 -7.93
CA ASP A 294 -27.15 -0.86 -8.86
C ASP A 294 -25.79 -1.59 -8.70
N CYS A 295 -24.72 -0.88 -8.34
CA CYS A 295 -23.37 -1.44 -8.22
C CYS A 295 -22.64 -1.09 -6.92
N LEU A 296 -23.31 -0.37 -6.01
CA LEU A 296 -22.80 0.06 -4.69
C LEU A 296 -21.50 0.88 -4.74
N LEU A 297 -21.15 1.44 -5.90
CA LEU A 297 -19.98 2.29 -6.06
C LEU A 297 -20.36 3.78 -5.88
N PRO A 298 -19.43 4.61 -5.36
CA PRO A 298 -19.66 6.04 -5.23
C PRO A 298 -19.93 6.72 -6.59
N MET A 299 -20.89 7.63 -6.61
CA MET A 299 -21.19 8.49 -7.77
C MET A 299 -20.43 9.82 -7.67
N HIS A 300 -20.09 10.41 -8.82
CA HIS A 300 -19.37 11.68 -8.90
C HIS A 300 -20.15 12.72 -9.71
N GLY A 301 -19.92 14.00 -9.43
CA GLY A 301 -20.52 15.10 -10.19
C GLY A 301 -19.77 15.32 -11.51
N CYS A 302 -20.52 15.42 -12.61
CA CYS A 302 -20.02 15.68 -13.96
C CYS A 302 -20.82 16.80 -14.61
N LEU A 303 -20.14 17.78 -15.20
CA LEU A 303 -20.75 18.87 -15.97
C LEU A 303 -20.68 18.50 -17.44
N VAL A 304 -21.83 18.41 -18.10
CA VAL A 304 -21.93 18.10 -19.53
C VAL A 304 -22.57 19.27 -20.26
N HIS A 305 -22.21 19.48 -21.53
CA HIS A 305 -22.88 20.45 -22.38
C HIS A 305 -23.88 19.71 -23.26
N TRP A 306 -25.18 19.92 -23.02
CA TRP A 306 -26.27 19.28 -23.74
C TRP A 306 -26.97 20.35 -24.60
N TRP A 307 -26.87 20.23 -25.93
CA TRP A 307 -27.39 21.22 -26.89
C TRP A 307 -26.93 22.65 -26.60
N GLY A 308 -25.64 22.84 -26.31
CA GLY A 308 -25.05 24.14 -26.02
C GLY A 308 -25.33 24.69 -24.61
N LYS A 309 -26.14 24.01 -23.78
CA LYS A 309 -26.41 24.42 -22.40
C LYS A 309 -25.64 23.55 -21.39
N PRO A 310 -24.95 24.14 -20.41
CA PRO A 310 -24.27 23.39 -19.36
C PRO A 310 -25.30 22.74 -18.42
N GLU A 311 -25.23 21.43 -18.24
CA GLU A 311 -26.09 20.63 -17.35
C GLU A 311 -25.23 19.87 -16.33
N ARG A 312 -25.63 19.96 -15.06
CA ARG A 312 -24.98 19.26 -13.95
C ARG A 312 -25.62 17.88 -13.75
N ARG A 313 -24.82 16.81 -13.70
CA ARG A 313 -25.29 15.44 -13.47
C ARG A 313 -24.44 14.71 -12.42
N TYR A 314 -25.02 13.74 -11.73
CA TYR A 314 -24.29 12.72 -10.96
C TYR A 314 -24.18 11.44 -11.78
N THR A 315 -22.96 10.92 -11.97
CA THR A 315 -22.68 9.75 -12.80
C THR A 315 -22.00 8.64 -12.00
N CYS A 316 -22.37 7.38 -12.28
CA CYS A 316 -21.73 6.23 -11.65
C CYS A 316 -20.30 6.04 -12.18
N ARG A 317 -19.32 5.82 -11.29
CA ARG A 317 -17.90 5.70 -11.64
C ARG A 317 -17.59 4.58 -12.62
N SER A 318 -18.33 3.46 -12.59
CA SER A 318 -18.13 2.32 -13.51
C SER A 318 -18.44 2.64 -14.97
N SER A 319 -19.13 3.76 -15.25
CA SER A 319 -19.45 4.19 -16.62
C SER A 319 -18.32 4.92 -17.34
N HIS A 320 -17.33 5.45 -16.61
CA HIS A 320 -16.20 6.21 -17.18
C HIS A 320 -14.90 5.39 -17.30
N SER A 321 -14.74 4.32 -16.53
CA SER A 321 -13.54 3.45 -16.58
C SER A 321 -13.82 2.19 -17.41
N ASN A 322 -13.29 2.17 -18.63
CA ASN A 322 -13.47 1.08 -19.59
C ASN A 322 -12.74 -0.21 -19.15
N LYS A 323 -13.51 -1.28 -18.86
CA LYS A 323 -13.34 -2.68 -19.33
C LYS A 323 -14.30 -3.66 -18.61
N ASP A 324 -14.72 -3.35 -17.37
CA ASP A 324 -15.71 -4.14 -16.60
C ASP A 324 -16.80 -3.24 -15.98
N ALA A 325 -17.54 -2.51 -16.83
CA ALA A 325 -18.58 -1.59 -16.37
C ALA A 325 -19.82 -2.36 -15.86
N CYS A 326 -19.91 -2.55 -14.54
CA CYS A 326 -21.05 -3.21 -13.87
C CYS A 326 -22.41 -2.51 -14.10
N CYS A 327 -22.45 -1.20 -14.39
CA CYS A 327 -23.70 -0.48 -14.68
C CYS A 327 -23.88 -0.19 -16.18
N ARG A 328 -24.66 -1.01 -16.89
CA ARG A 328 -25.10 -0.75 -18.27
C ARG A 328 -26.62 -0.67 -18.40
N PRO A 329 -27.16 0.28 -19.19
CA PRO A 329 -26.56 1.56 -19.57
C PRO A 329 -26.03 2.39 -18.38
N ALA A 330 -25.13 3.32 -18.68
CA ALA A 330 -24.53 4.23 -17.71
C ALA A 330 -25.62 4.98 -16.92
N LYS A 331 -25.56 4.86 -15.59
CA LYS A 331 -26.49 5.54 -14.69
C LYS A 331 -26.06 6.99 -14.49
N PHE A 332 -26.91 7.91 -14.89
CA PHE A 332 -26.76 9.34 -14.64
C PHE A 332 -28.08 9.95 -14.18
N ILE A 333 -28.01 10.94 -13.29
CA ILE A 333 -29.16 11.65 -12.76
C ILE A 333 -28.86 13.16 -12.79
N PRO A 334 -29.77 14.01 -13.30
CA PRO A 334 -29.61 15.47 -13.23
C PRO A 334 -29.45 15.94 -11.79
N ALA A 335 -28.49 16.83 -11.53
CA ALA A 335 -28.15 17.27 -10.19
C ALA A 335 -29.24 18.16 -9.59
N GLU A 336 -29.80 19.11 -10.36
CA GLU A 336 -30.78 20.07 -9.85
C GLU A 336 -32.03 19.40 -9.24
N PRO A 337 -32.75 18.50 -9.94
CA PRO A 337 -33.93 17.86 -9.39
C PRO A 337 -33.60 16.93 -8.21
N LEU A 338 -32.45 16.27 -8.25
CA LEU A 338 -32.00 15.39 -7.18
C LEU A 338 -31.66 16.19 -5.91
N GLU A 339 -30.88 17.27 -6.05
CA GLU A 339 -30.50 18.14 -4.94
C GLU A 339 -31.74 18.78 -4.29
N GLN A 340 -32.70 19.25 -5.10
CA GLN A 340 -33.97 19.79 -4.61
C GLN A 340 -34.81 18.72 -3.90
N ALA A 341 -34.94 17.52 -4.47
CA ALA A 341 -35.70 16.43 -3.84
C ALA A 341 -35.10 16.01 -2.50
N VAL A 342 -33.77 15.85 -2.42
CA VAL A 342 -33.08 15.52 -1.17
C VAL A 342 -33.21 16.65 -0.16
N TRP A 343 -33.08 17.91 -0.59
CA TRP A 343 -33.23 19.07 0.30
C TRP A 343 -34.65 19.18 0.86
N GLN A 344 -35.68 18.95 0.04
CA GLN A 344 -37.08 18.94 0.49
C GLN A 344 -37.35 17.80 1.48
N GLN A 345 -36.78 16.62 1.26
CA GLN A 345 -36.89 15.51 2.22
C GLN A 345 -36.20 15.82 3.55
N VAL A 346 -35.01 16.44 3.51
CA VAL A 346 -34.28 16.85 4.71
C VAL A 346 -35.04 17.95 5.45
N LYS A 347 -35.60 18.93 4.74
CA LYS A 347 -36.51 19.92 5.32
C LYS A 347 -37.72 19.27 5.97
N LYS A 348 -38.35 18.31 5.30
CA LYS A 348 -39.50 17.57 5.84
C LYS A 348 -39.14 16.81 7.12
N LYS A 349 -37.99 16.13 7.14
CA LYS A 349 -37.48 15.43 8.33
C LYS A 349 -37.15 16.42 9.47
N LEU A 350 -36.54 17.55 9.17
CA LEU A 350 -36.24 18.59 10.15
C LEU A 350 -37.49 19.37 10.60
N SER A 351 -38.57 19.34 9.82
CA SER A 351 -39.84 20.00 10.11
C SER A 351 -40.78 19.22 11.02
N ASP A 352 -40.48 17.95 11.29
CA ASP A 352 -41.15 17.16 12.31
C ASP A 352 -40.21 16.93 13.51
N PRO A 353 -40.09 17.92 14.42
CA PRO A 353 -39.24 17.81 15.59
C PRO A 353 -39.70 16.71 16.56
N LEU A 354 -40.94 16.23 16.47
CA LEU A 354 -41.42 15.10 17.27
C LEU A 354 -40.93 13.76 16.71
N ALA A 355 -40.81 13.61 15.39
CA ALA A 355 -40.18 12.43 14.78
C ALA A 355 -38.67 12.41 15.05
N LEU A 356 -38.00 13.58 14.93
CA LEU A 356 -36.58 13.70 15.29
C LEU A 356 -36.38 13.46 16.79
N ALA A 357 -37.21 14.01 17.67
CA ALA A 357 -37.13 13.75 19.11
C ALA A 357 -37.40 12.28 19.46
N ARG A 358 -38.27 11.56 18.72
CA ARG A 358 -38.49 10.11 18.91
C ARG A 358 -37.30 9.28 18.43
N GLU A 359 -36.72 9.56 17.26
CA GLU A 359 -35.49 8.92 16.77
C GLU A 359 -34.30 9.25 17.68
N THR A 360 -34.13 10.51 18.08
CA THR A 360 -33.07 10.94 19.01
C THR A 360 -33.27 10.34 20.40
N ARG A 361 -34.50 10.18 20.89
CA ARG A 361 -34.81 9.47 22.15
C ARG A 361 -34.55 7.96 22.04
N SER A 362 -34.50 7.40 20.83
CA SER A 362 -34.02 6.02 20.59
C SER A 362 -32.50 5.92 20.44
N LEU A 363 -31.83 7.00 20.01
CA LEU A 363 -30.39 7.10 19.77
C LEU A 363 -29.59 7.72 20.94
N ILE A 364 -30.25 8.38 21.91
CA ILE A 364 -29.62 8.83 23.17
C ILE A 364 -29.39 7.57 24.03
N PRO A 365 -28.13 7.13 24.23
CA PRO A 365 -27.85 5.89 24.93
C PRO A 365 -28.20 5.92 26.43
N ALA A 366 -28.63 7.06 26.98
CA ALA A 366 -28.96 7.19 28.40
C ALA A 366 -30.35 6.65 28.75
N GLY A 367 -31.42 7.00 28.03
CA GLY A 367 -32.80 6.73 28.49
C GLY A 367 -33.20 5.25 28.49
N ASN A 368 -32.85 4.51 27.42
CA ASN A 368 -33.15 3.07 27.33
C ASN A 368 -32.23 2.23 28.22
N GLN A 369 -30.98 2.66 28.41
CA GLN A 369 -30.03 1.97 29.29
C GLN A 369 -30.42 2.12 30.76
N LEU A 370 -30.80 3.33 31.20
CA LEU A 370 -31.32 3.58 32.54
C LEU A 370 -32.59 2.76 32.83
N LYS A 371 -33.50 2.63 31.87
CA LYS A 371 -34.70 1.77 32.01
C LYS A 371 -34.37 0.28 32.10
N LYS A 372 -33.37 -0.19 31.35
CA LYS A 372 -32.90 -1.58 31.38
C LYS A 372 -32.16 -1.90 32.68
N GLU A 373 -31.35 -0.96 33.18
CA GLU A 373 -30.69 -1.04 34.49
C GLU A 373 -31.71 -1.03 35.64
N LEU A 374 -32.72 -0.14 35.57
CA LEU A 374 -33.83 -0.12 36.53
C LEU A 374 -34.60 -1.45 36.55
N ALA A 375 -34.86 -2.05 35.37
CA ALA A 375 -35.48 -3.37 35.28
C ALA A 375 -34.59 -4.48 35.87
N GLY A 376 -33.27 -4.40 35.68
CA GLY A 376 -32.28 -5.30 36.27
C GLY A 376 -32.25 -5.22 37.81
N ILE A 377 -32.18 -4.01 38.36
CA ILE A 377 -32.18 -3.76 39.81
C ILE A 377 -33.50 -4.25 40.43
N ASN A 378 -34.64 -3.98 39.80
CA ASN A 378 -35.94 -4.48 40.26
C ASN A 378 -36.02 -6.03 40.26
N LYS A 379 -35.37 -6.69 39.31
CA LYS A 379 -35.26 -8.16 39.29
C LYS A 379 -34.41 -8.66 40.47
N GLN A 380 -33.26 -8.03 40.72
CA GLN A 380 -32.38 -8.38 41.84
C GLN A 380 -33.04 -8.16 43.20
N LEU A 381 -33.83 -7.09 43.36
CA LEU A 381 -34.65 -6.85 44.56
C LEU A 381 -35.66 -7.98 44.78
N LYS A 382 -36.34 -8.44 43.72
CA LYS A 382 -37.28 -9.57 43.79
C LYS A 382 -36.60 -10.90 44.12
N GLU A 383 -35.38 -11.11 43.64
CA GLU A 383 -34.59 -12.32 43.94
C GLU A 383 -34.07 -12.30 45.38
N THR A 384 -33.55 -11.16 45.83
CA THR A 384 -33.08 -10.96 47.22
C THR A 384 -34.23 -11.10 48.22
N ALA A 385 -35.42 -10.55 47.92
CA ALA A 385 -36.62 -10.73 48.72
C ALA A 385 -37.09 -12.19 48.78
N ARG A 386 -37.03 -12.92 47.65
CA ARG A 386 -37.34 -14.35 47.61
C ARG A 386 -36.34 -15.18 48.41
N GLY A 387 -35.05 -14.92 48.28
CA GLY A 387 -34.00 -15.60 49.03
C GLY A 387 -34.13 -15.36 50.54
N ARG A 388 -34.40 -14.12 50.95
CA ARG A 388 -34.68 -13.79 52.36
C ARG A 388 -35.93 -14.51 52.87
N LYS A 389 -37.02 -14.49 52.11
CA LYS A 389 -38.25 -15.19 52.49
C LYS A 389 -38.02 -16.69 52.64
N ALA A 390 -37.31 -17.33 51.71
CA ALA A 390 -36.98 -18.75 51.79
C ALA A 390 -36.14 -19.09 53.04
N LEU A 391 -35.19 -18.24 53.42
CA LEU A 391 -34.43 -18.43 54.66
C LEU A 391 -35.30 -18.27 55.91
N LEU A 392 -36.21 -17.29 55.93
CA LEU A 392 -37.15 -17.10 57.03
C LEU A 392 -38.15 -18.27 57.14
N ASP A 393 -38.65 -18.76 56.01
CA ASP A 393 -39.57 -19.91 55.96
C ASP A 393 -38.86 -21.19 56.42
N ALA A 394 -37.59 -21.40 56.05
CA ALA A 394 -36.79 -22.54 56.50
C ALA A 394 -36.45 -22.50 58.00
N LEU A 395 -36.20 -21.31 58.55
CA LEU A 395 -36.06 -21.08 60.00
C LEU A 395 -37.38 -21.35 60.73
N ALA A 396 -38.50 -20.85 60.21
CA ALA A 396 -39.83 -21.01 60.81
C ALA A 396 -40.30 -22.47 60.80
N ALA A 397 -39.91 -23.24 59.77
CA ALA A 397 -40.19 -24.67 59.66
C ALA A 397 -39.24 -25.54 60.52
N GLY A 398 -38.27 -24.94 61.22
CA GLY A 398 -37.29 -25.66 62.04
C GLY A 398 -36.30 -26.51 61.25
N ILE A 399 -36.19 -26.30 59.94
CA ILE A 399 -35.30 -27.05 59.03
C ILE A 399 -33.84 -26.62 59.25
N ILE A 400 -33.64 -25.37 59.66
CA ILE A 400 -32.33 -24.78 59.91
C ILE A 400 -32.38 -24.02 61.24
N ASN A 401 -31.30 -24.05 62.02
CA ASN A 401 -31.19 -23.35 63.31
C ASN A 401 -30.51 -22.01 63.14
N LEU A 402 -30.94 -21.00 63.91
CA LEU A 402 -30.33 -19.67 63.87
C LEU A 402 -28.92 -19.69 64.48
N ASP A 403 -27.91 -19.80 63.63
CA ASP A 403 -26.49 -19.68 63.96
C ASP A 403 -25.91 -18.35 63.47
N ASP A 404 -24.64 -18.10 63.78
CA ASP A 404 -23.98 -16.85 63.42
C ASP A 404 -23.76 -16.72 61.90
N ASP A 405 -23.67 -17.83 61.17
CA ASP A 405 -23.57 -17.84 59.70
C ASP A 405 -24.89 -17.38 59.05
N ILE A 406 -26.03 -17.84 59.56
CA ILE A 406 -27.35 -17.39 59.08
C ILE A 406 -27.63 -15.95 59.45
N LYS A 407 -27.25 -15.51 60.67
CA LYS A 407 -27.35 -14.10 61.04
C LYS A 407 -26.53 -13.22 60.11
N ASN A 408 -25.26 -13.58 59.87
CA ASN A 408 -24.39 -12.88 58.93
C ASN A 408 -24.99 -12.87 57.52
N ARG A 409 -25.59 -13.98 57.07
CA ARG A 409 -26.23 -14.06 55.76
C ARG A 409 -27.48 -13.19 55.64
N LEU A 410 -28.31 -13.12 56.68
CA LEU A 410 -29.48 -12.24 56.75
C LEU A 410 -29.07 -10.76 56.75
N GLU A 411 -28.03 -10.40 57.52
CA GLU A 411 -27.47 -9.04 57.51
C GLU A 411 -26.92 -8.65 56.14
N GLN A 412 -26.20 -9.56 55.47
CA GLN A 412 -25.71 -9.33 54.11
C GLN A 412 -26.85 -9.09 53.12
N LEU A 413 -27.92 -9.88 53.19
CA LEU A 413 -29.09 -9.71 52.31
C LEU A 413 -29.84 -8.40 52.59
N LEU A 414 -29.90 -7.95 53.84
CA LEU A 414 -30.48 -6.65 54.22
C LEU A 414 -29.66 -5.49 53.66
N ARG A 415 -28.34 -5.48 53.89
CA ARG A 415 -27.46 -4.43 53.34
C ARG A 415 -27.49 -4.39 51.82
N TYR A 416 -27.54 -5.55 51.16
CA TYR A 416 -27.64 -5.63 49.71
C TYR A 416 -28.99 -5.10 49.18
N LYS A 417 -30.08 -5.37 49.89
CA LYS A 417 -31.42 -4.81 49.57
C LYS A 417 -31.40 -3.29 49.66
N ASP A 418 -30.89 -2.72 50.74
CA ASP A 418 -30.88 -1.27 50.97
C ASP A 418 -30.07 -0.54 49.88
N HIS A 419 -28.91 -1.09 49.50
CA HIS A 419 -28.10 -0.57 48.39
C HIS A 419 -28.84 -0.60 47.04
N LEU A 420 -29.59 -1.67 46.75
CA LEU A 420 -30.38 -1.77 45.52
C LEU A 420 -31.57 -0.81 45.52
N GLU A 421 -32.22 -0.56 46.67
CA GLU A 421 -33.29 0.43 46.80
C GLU A 421 -32.77 1.86 46.57
N GLU A 422 -31.64 2.23 47.16
CA GLU A 422 -31.00 3.54 46.94
C GLU A 422 -30.56 3.74 45.47
N SER A 423 -30.12 2.66 44.81
CA SER A 423 -29.75 2.70 43.40
C SER A 423 -30.98 2.84 42.49
N ARG A 424 -32.10 2.19 42.83
CA ARG A 424 -33.38 2.34 42.14
C ARG A 424 -33.87 3.78 42.22
N ASP A 425 -33.91 4.36 43.40
CA ASP A 425 -34.48 5.70 43.63
C ASP A 425 -33.68 6.80 42.90
N ARG A 426 -32.35 6.65 42.84
CA ARG A 426 -31.48 7.50 42.01
C ARG A 426 -31.82 7.41 40.53
N LEU A 427 -31.99 6.20 40.00
CA LEU A 427 -32.36 6.00 38.59
C LEU A 427 -33.77 6.52 38.27
N GLU A 428 -34.73 6.35 39.18
CA GLU A 428 -36.09 6.88 39.00
C GLU A 428 -36.10 8.41 38.96
N THR A 429 -35.32 9.06 39.82
CA THR A 429 -35.15 10.53 39.82
C THR A 429 -34.58 11.02 38.49
N LEU A 430 -33.53 10.36 37.98
CA LEU A 430 -32.92 10.68 36.68
C LEU A 430 -33.87 10.46 35.49
N ILE A 431 -34.82 9.51 35.60
CA ILE A 431 -35.83 9.25 34.57
C ILE A 431 -36.94 10.32 34.61
N VAL A 432 -37.32 10.80 35.79
CA VAL A 432 -38.35 11.84 35.98
C VAL A 432 -37.85 13.22 35.54
N ASP A 433 -36.60 13.57 35.84
CA ASP A 433 -35.97 14.82 35.40
C ASP A 433 -35.79 14.89 33.87
N ALA A 434 -35.79 13.75 33.18
CA ALA A 434 -35.81 13.65 31.72
C ALA A 434 -37.23 13.80 31.09
N GLY A 435 -38.23 14.20 31.88
CA GLY A 435 -39.65 14.32 31.53
C GLY A 435 -40.14 15.70 31.01
N PRO A 436 -41.46 15.89 30.80
CA PRO A 436 -42.11 16.55 29.64
C PRO A 436 -42.11 18.10 29.61
N LEU A 437 -40.98 18.76 29.86
CA LEU A 437 -40.83 20.23 29.76
C LEU A 437 -40.34 20.74 28.38
N GLU A 438 -40.22 19.86 27.39
CA GLU A 438 -39.59 20.14 26.09
C GLU A 438 -40.55 20.39 24.91
N ASP A 439 -41.80 19.89 24.94
CA ASP A 439 -42.65 19.82 23.73
C ASP A 439 -43.11 21.21 23.18
N GLU A 440 -43.37 22.19 24.04
CA GLU A 440 -43.82 23.53 23.63
C GLU A 440 -42.64 24.40 23.11
N ARG A 441 -41.49 24.29 23.77
CA ARG A 441 -40.25 25.03 23.45
C ARG A 441 -39.54 24.46 22.23
N LEU A 442 -39.55 23.13 22.04
CA LEU A 442 -39.05 22.53 20.80
C LEU A 442 -39.88 22.98 19.60
N ARG A 443 -41.22 23.00 19.70
CA ARG A 443 -42.07 23.44 18.58
C ARG A 443 -41.78 24.87 18.15
N THR A 444 -41.61 25.79 19.10
CA THR A 444 -41.29 27.20 18.80
C THR A 444 -39.85 27.40 18.31
N ALA A 445 -38.88 26.65 18.86
CA ALA A 445 -37.49 26.67 18.38
C ALA A 445 -37.36 26.07 16.98
N SER A 446 -38.05 24.97 16.70
CA SER A 446 -38.08 24.32 15.38
C SER A 446 -38.70 25.22 14.33
N ALA A 447 -39.78 25.96 14.64
CA ALA A 447 -40.36 26.93 13.71
C ALA A 447 -39.35 28.03 13.29
N ARG A 448 -38.55 28.54 14.24
CA ARG A 448 -37.47 29.51 13.96
C ARG A 448 -36.34 28.88 13.13
N VAL A 449 -35.90 27.68 13.48
CA VAL A 449 -34.87 26.95 12.72
C VAL A 449 -35.32 26.68 11.29
N LEU A 450 -36.58 26.28 11.09
CA LEU A 450 -37.16 26.01 9.78
C LEU A 450 -37.20 27.27 8.89
N SER A 451 -37.55 28.43 9.45
CA SER A 451 -37.50 29.70 8.71
C SER A 451 -36.08 30.08 8.26
N GLY A 452 -35.06 29.75 9.08
CA GLY A 452 -33.65 29.99 8.74
C GLY A 452 -33.08 29.02 7.71
N LEU A 453 -33.69 27.84 7.50
CA LEU A 453 -33.22 26.84 6.50
C LEU A 453 -33.35 27.35 5.06
N ASP A 454 -34.32 28.23 4.79
CA ASP A 454 -34.54 28.76 3.44
C ASP A 454 -33.43 29.75 3.03
N GLU A 455 -32.90 30.50 3.98
CA GLU A 455 -31.89 31.55 3.77
C GLU A 455 -30.44 31.03 3.71
N LEU A 456 -30.21 29.74 4.00
CA LEU A 456 -28.86 29.16 4.02
C LEU A 456 -28.17 29.26 2.65
N SER A 457 -26.91 29.70 2.67
CA SER A 457 -26.01 29.71 1.53
C SER A 457 -25.67 28.29 1.05
N PHE A 458 -25.17 28.15 -0.18
CA PHE A 458 -24.81 26.87 -0.76
C PHE A 458 -23.82 26.05 0.10
N ASN A 459 -22.86 26.73 0.74
CA ASN A 459 -21.88 26.06 1.60
C ASN A 459 -22.49 25.61 2.92
N GLU A 460 -23.43 26.36 3.48
CA GLU A 460 -24.12 26.02 4.72
C GLU A 460 -25.10 24.85 4.50
N LYS A 461 -25.86 24.87 3.40
CA LYS A 461 -26.72 23.74 2.99
C LYS A 461 -25.89 22.45 2.86
N LYS A 462 -24.70 22.56 2.27
CA LYS A 462 -23.77 21.44 2.11
C LYS A 462 -23.20 20.93 3.43
N ALA A 463 -22.87 21.84 4.37
CA ALA A 463 -22.40 21.47 5.70
C ALA A 463 -23.51 20.75 6.48
N LEU A 464 -24.74 21.28 6.46
CA LEU A 464 -25.89 20.69 7.13
C LEU A 464 -26.21 19.29 6.59
N LEU A 465 -26.21 19.10 5.26
CA LEU A 465 -26.47 17.80 4.67
C LEU A 465 -25.44 16.73 5.07
N ARG A 466 -24.20 17.11 5.35
CA ARG A 466 -23.16 16.20 5.82
C ARG A 466 -23.26 15.86 7.30
N LEU A 467 -23.92 16.71 8.08
CA LEU A 467 -24.22 16.42 9.48
C LEU A 467 -25.41 15.47 9.59
N VAL A 468 -26.40 15.60 8.69
CA VAL A 468 -27.66 14.85 8.76
C VAL A 468 -27.60 13.52 8.01
N LEU A 469 -26.79 13.41 6.94
CA LEU A 469 -26.76 12.23 6.06
C LEU A 469 -25.37 11.58 6.06
N SER A 470 -25.31 10.27 6.29
CA SER A 470 -24.07 9.50 6.17
C SER A 470 -23.87 8.92 4.75
N ASP A 471 -24.93 8.40 4.12
CA ASP A 471 -24.89 7.91 2.74
C ASP A 471 -26.27 8.02 2.04
N LEU A 472 -26.26 8.27 0.73
CA LEU A 472 -27.43 8.38 -0.14
C LEU A 472 -27.37 7.31 -1.23
N LEU A 473 -28.18 6.27 -1.08
CA LEU A 473 -28.27 5.22 -2.09
C LEU A 473 -29.32 5.58 -3.14
N LEU A 474 -28.91 5.68 -4.41
CA LEU A 474 -29.79 5.98 -5.54
C LEU A 474 -30.15 4.72 -6.33
N THR A 475 -31.40 4.28 -6.25
CA THR A 475 -31.95 3.16 -7.03
C THR A 475 -32.89 3.67 -8.14
N GLY A 476 -33.04 2.91 -9.22
CA GLY A 476 -33.88 3.28 -10.38
C GLY A 476 -33.16 4.11 -11.47
N ARG A 477 -33.74 4.19 -12.68
CA ARG A 477 -33.19 4.94 -13.83
C ARG A 477 -34.27 5.86 -14.40
N PRO A 478 -34.08 7.19 -14.42
CA PRO A 478 -35.10 8.09 -14.95
C PRO A 478 -35.28 7.87 -16.46
N ARG A 479 -36.47 7.45 -16.89
CA ARG A 479 -36.91 7.51 -18.30
C ARG A 479 -37.83 8.72 -18.48
N LYS A 480 -37.84 9.31 -19.68
CA LYS A 480 -38.46 10.60 -20.03
C LYS A 480 -39.87 10.85 -19.46
N ASN A 481 -40.68 9.82 -19.14
CA ASN A 481 -42.07 9.97 -18.71
C ASN A 481 -42.45 9.24 -17.39
N ASN A 482 -41.52 8.66 -16.63
CA ASN A 482 -41.85 8.14 -15.30
C ASN A 482 -40.58 8.01 -14.43
N SER A 483 -40.44 8.89 -13.45
CA SER A 483 -39.22 9.05 -12.66
C SER A 483 -39.47 8.72 -11.19
N GLN A 484 -39.57 7.43 -10.86
CA GLN A 484 -39.36 6.97 -9.49
C GLN A 484 -37.86 6.81 -9.25
N ILE A 485 -37.24 7.85 -8.71
CA ILE A 485 -35.93 7.77 -8.08
C ILE A 485 -36.19 7.50 -6.60
N THR A 486 -35.89 6.28 -6.14
CA THR A 486 -35.97 5.98 -4.71
C THR A 486 -34.65 6.37 -4.09
N VAL A 487 -34.71 7.39 -3.22
CA VAL A 487 -33.59 7.82 -2.40
C VAL A 487 -33.72 7.11 -1.06
N ILE A 488 -32.78 6.20 -0.78
CA ILE A 488 -32.70 5.57 0.55
C ILE A 488 -31.65 6.34 1.35
N LEU A 489 -32.12 7.05 2.38
CA LEU A 489 -31.26 7.69 3.37
C LEU A 489 -30.74 6.59 4.29
N ARG A 490 -29.43 6.33 4.28
CA ARG A 490 -28.80 5.58 5.38
C ARG A 490 -28.41 6.61 6.43
N GLN A 491 -28.96 6.45 7.63
CA GLN A 491 -28.43 7.05 8.84
C GLN A 491 -27.52 6.01 9.49
N ASP A 492 -26.43 6.45 10.12
CA ASP A 492 -25.60 5.54 10.89
C ASP A 492 -26.45 5.02 12.06
N ASP A 493 -26.81 3.74 12.03
CA ASP A 493 -27.21 3.01 13.24
C ASP A 493 -25.96 2.94 14.11
N CYS A 494 -25.81 3.91 15.01
CA CYS A 494 -24.79 3.91 16.04
C CYS A 494 -25.27 3.14 17.26
#